data_AF-A0A438DF71-F1
#
_entry.id   AF-A0A438DF71-F1
#
_cell.length_a   1.000
_cell.length_b   1.000
_cell.length_c   1.000
_cell.angle_alpha   90.00
_cell.angle_beta   90.00
_cell.angle_gamma   90.00
#
_symmetry.space_group_name_H-M   'P 1'
#
loop_
_entity.id
_entity.type
_entity.pdbx_description
1 polymer ?
#
loop_
_entity_poly.entity_id
_entity_poly.type
_entity_poly.pdbx_seq_one_letter_code
_entity_poly.pdbx_strand_id
1 'polypeptide(L)'
;MEEESIDHILIQCSKARGLWELLFALFGVTWVLPSSVRDTLSGWCGFKLGKKHRKVWNAAPLCIFWAVWKERNRIAFDNEELSIHRLKNSFVCNLWLWTKSVVNEGPLPLINFFDWLGAS
;
A
#
# COMPACT_ATOMS: atom_id res chain seq x y z
N MET A 1 0.83 23.56 13.32
CA MET A 1 0.52 22.17 13.66
C MET A 1 -0.63 21.80 12.75
N GLU A 2 -0.37 21.03 11.69
CA GLU A 2 -1.46 20.54 10.83
C GLU A 2 -2.37 19.65 11.69
N GLU A 3 -3.66 19.85 11.57
CA GLU A 3 -4.65 19.00 12.23
C GLU A 3 -4.49 17.56 11.69
N GLU A 4 -4.29 16.60 12.60
CA GLU A 4 -4.21 15.19 12.23
C GLU A 4 -5.58 14.70 11.75
N SER A 5 -5.83 14.86 10.46
CA SER A 5 -6.98 14.26 9.80
C SER A 5 -6.63 12.90 9.20
N ILE A 6 -7.65 12.08 8.95
CA ILE A 6 -7.53 10.81 8.24
C ILE A 6 -6.86 11.02 6.87
N ASP A 7 -7.23 12.10 6.17
CA ASP A 7 -6.65 12.47 4.88
C ASP A 7 -5.17 12.85 5.03
N HIS A 8 -4.81 13.60 6.05
CA HIS A 8 -3.41 13.91 6.30
C HIS A 8 -2.59 12.64 6.58
N ILE A 9 -3.06 11.79 7.48
CA ILE A 9 -2.32 10.60 7.93
C ILE A 9 -2.18 9.56 6.81
N LEU A 10 -3.25 9.31 6.03
CA LEU A 10 -3.28 8.19 5.08
C LEU A 10 -2.93 8.60 3.65
N ILE A 11 -2.96 9.88 3.31
CA ILE A 11 -2.78 10.36 1.92
C ILE A 11 -1.68 11.43 1.84
N GLN A 12 -1.78 12.50 2.64
CA GLN A 12 -1.00 13.72 2.38
C GLN A 12 0.38 13.72 3.05
N CYS A 13 0.50 13.07 4.22
CA CYS A 13 1.75 12.99 4.95
C CYS A 13 2.84 12.36 4.07
N SER A 14 4.05 12.94 4.12
CA SER A 14 5.20 12.49 3.31
C SER A 14 5.48 10.98 3.38
N LYS A 15 5.17 10.35 4.52
CA LYS A 15 5.42 8.91 4.73
C LYS A 15 4.37 8.04 4.06
N ALA A 16 3.10 8.45 4.14
CA ALA A 16 2.02 7.81 3.41
C ALA A 16 2.21 7.99 1.90
N ARG A 17 2.54 9.20 1.44
CA ARG A 17 2.88 9.44 0.02
C ARG A 17 3.97 8.52 -0.49
N GLY A 18 5.04 8.31 0.29
CA GLY A 18 6.10 7.37 -0.05
C GLY A 18 5.68 5.90 -0.16
N LEU A 19 4.57 5.49 0.49
CA LEU A 19 3.97 4.16 0.30
C LEU A 19 3.15 4.11 -0.99
N TRP A 20 2.37 5.16 -1.28
CA TRP A 20 1.60 5.26 -2.51
C TRP A 20 2.50 5.28 -3.74
N GLU A 21 3.58 6.07 -3.73
CA GLU A 21 4.59 6.09 -4.79
C GLU A 21 5.23 4.72 -5.00
N LEU A 22 5.56 4.02 -3.91
CA LEU A 22 6.09 2.65 -3.97
C LEU A 22 5.06 1.70 -4.60
N LEU A 23 3.79 1.77 -4.20
CA LEU A 23 2.72 0.97 -4.80
C LEU A 23 2.61 1.22 -6.31
N PHE A 24 2.62 2.47 -6.73
CA PHE A 24 2.53 2.83 -8.15
C PHE A 24 3.74 2.31 -8.94
N ALA A 25 4.95 2.44 -8.38
CA ALA A 25 6.17 1.89 -8.97
C ALA A 25 6.13 0.36 -9.09
N LEU A 26 5.62 -0.34 -8.08
CA LEU A 26 5.50 -1.80 -8.08
C LEU A 26 4.57 -2.33 -9.19
N PHE A 27 3.50 -1.60 -9.48
CA PHE A 27 2.55 -1.96 -10.54
C PHE A 27 2.92 -1.35 -11.90
N GLY A 28 3.99 -0.55 -11.99
CA GLY A 28 4.38 0.14 -13.22
C GLY A 28 3.34 1.15 -13.71
N VAL A 29 2.57 1.76 -12.81
CA VAL A 29 1.48 2.67 -13.16
C VAL A 29 1.79 4.11 -12.81
N THR A 30 1.32 5.04 -13.62
CA THR A 30 1.30 6.47 -13.27
C THR A 30 -0.09 6.83 -12.75
N TRP A 31 -0.15 7.34 -11.52
CA TRP A 31 -1.40 7.72 -10.87
C TRP A 31 -1.28 9.09 -10.20
N VAL A 32 -2.33 9.90 -10.29
CA VAL A 32 -2.45 11.15 -9.55
C VAL A 32 -3.24 10.87 -8.28
N LEU A 33 -2.56 10.82 -7.14
CA LEU A 33 -3.19 10.54 -5.85
C LEU A 33 -4.08 11.73 -5.45
N PRO A 34 -5.41 11.53 -5.27
CA PRO A 34 -6.29 12.57 -4.75
C PRO A 34 -5.87 13.01 -3.34
N SER A 35 -6.35 14.15 -2.87
CA SER A 35 -6.01 14.67 -1.54
C SER A 35 -6.82 14.05 -0.39
N SER A 36 -7.86 13.27 -0.68
CA SER A 36 -8.73 12.64 0.33
C SER A 36 -8.79 11.12 0.18
N VAL A 37 -8.99 10.43 1.30
CA VAL A 37 -9.18 8.97 1.35
C VAL A 37 -10.44 8.57 0.58
N ARG A 38 -11.53 9.32 0.76
CA ARG A 38 -12.80 9.06 0.08
C ARG A 38 -12.61 9.09 -1.43
N ASP A 39 -12.04 10.17 -1.97
CA ASP A 39 -11.91 10.33 -3.42
C ASP A 39 -10.89 9.33 -3.99
N THR A 40 -9.85 9.00 -3.22
CA THR A 40 -8.90 7.92 -3.57
C THR A 40 -9.60 6.58 -3.71
N LEU A 41 -10.43 6.17 -2.74
CA LEU A 41 -11.15 4.90 -2.78
C LEU A 41 -12.25 4.88 -3.84
N SER A 42 -13.01 5.96 -3.99
CA SER A 42 -14.04 6.09 -5.02
C SER A 42 -13.44 6.03 -6.43
N GLY A 43 -12.26 6.62 -6.62
CA GLY A 43 -11.51 6.57 -7.87
C GLY A 43 -10.74 5.27 -8.10
N TRP A 44 -10.67 4.34 -7.14
CA TRP A 44 -9.80 3.16 -7.16
C TRP A 44 -10.25 2.03 -8.11
N CYS A 45 -10.91 2.39 -9.21
CA CYS A 45 -11.49 1.48 -10.19
C CYS A 45 -10.81 1.68 -11.53
N GLY A 46 -9.53 1.32 -11.67
CA GLY A 46 -8.90 1.58 -12.96
C GLY A 46 -7.50 1.06 -13.10
N PHE A 47 -7.39 -0.08 -13.80
CA PHE A 47 -6.35 -0.38 -14.80
C PHE A 47 -6.83 -1.59 -15.62
N LYS A 48 -6.33 -1.76 -16.85
CA LYS A 48 -6.46 -3.01 -17.62
C LYS A 48 -5.51 -4.08 -17.06
N LEU A 49 -5.67 -4.39 -15.77
CA LEU A 49 -4.91 -5.46 -15.12
C LEU A 49 -5.56 -6.81 -15.40
N GLY A 50 -4.72 -7.84 -15.54
CA GLY A 50 -5.13 -9.23 -15.52
C GLY A 50 -5.95 -9.56 -14.25
N LYS A 51 -6.78 -10.60 -14.32
CA LYS A 51 -7.72 -10.94 -13.23
C LYS A 51 -7.05 -11.06 -11.86
N LYS A 52 -5.84 -11.62 -11.79
CA LYS A 52 -5.09 -11.81 -10.55
C LYS A 52 -4.54 -10.49 -10.01
N HIS A 53 -3.80 -9.73 -10.83
CA HIS A 53 -3.28 -8.40 -10.48
C HIS A 53 -4.36 -7.44 -10.04
N ARG A 54 -5.54 -7.47 -10.68
CA ARG A 54 -6.69 -6.64 -10.28
C ARG A 54 -7.11 -6.89 -8.84
N LYS A 55 -7.12 -8.15 -8.40
CA LYS A 55 -7.51 -8.45 -7.02
C LYS A 55 -6.50 -7.89 -6.02
N VAL A 56 -5.20 -7.98 -6.33
CA VAL A 56 -4.13 -7.40 -5.48
C VAL A 56 -4.21 -5.88 -5.49
N TRP A 57 -4.42 -5.28 -6.67
CA TRP A 57 -4.62 -3.83 -6.83
C TRP A 57 -5.77 -3.32 -5.97
N ASN A 58 -6.92 -4.00 -6.01
CA ASN A 58 -8.09 -3.61 -5.21
C ASN A 58 -7.85 -3.71 -3.70
N ALA A 59 -6.94 -4.58 -3.25
CA ALA A 59 -6.57 -4.73 -1.84
C ALA A 59 -5.45 -3.78 -1.39
N ALA A 60 -4.72 -3.17 -2.33
CA ALA A 60 -3.53 -2.38 -2.03
C ALA A 60 -3.78 -1.14 -1.14
N PRO A 61 -4.84 -0.33 -1.34
CA PRO A 61 -5.16 0.78 -0.43
C PRO A 61 -5.31 0.34 1.02
N LEU A 62 -6.01 -0.79 1.24
CA LEU A 62 -6.21 -1.36 2.58
C LEU A 62 -4.88 -1.83 3.19
N CYS A 63 -3.97 -2.37 2.38
CA CYS A 63 -2.63 -2.75 2.83
C CYS A 63 -1.82 -1.52 3.29
N ILE A 64 -1.92 -0.39 2.58
CA ILE A 64 -1.29 0.88 2.97
C ILE A 64 -1.87 1.37 4.30
N PHE A 65 -3.20 1.41 4.42
CA PHE A 65 -3.87 1.87 5.64
C PHE A 65 -3.48 1.01 6.85
N TRP A 66 -3.43 -0.31 6.66
CA TRP A 66 -2.98 -1.23 7.70
C TRP A 66 -1.53 -1.02 8.11
N ALA A 67 -0.64 -0.77 7.16
CA ALA A 67 0.78 -0.51 7.44
C ALA A 67 0.95 0.79 8.26
N VAL A 68 0.25 1.87 7.87
CA VAL A 68 0.29 3.14 8.59
C VAL A 68 -0.30 3.01 9.99
N TRP A 69 -1.45 2.33 10.12
CA TRP A 69 -2.08 2.09 11.42
C TRP A 69 -1.16 1.31 12.37
N LYS A 70 -0.54 0.21 11.90
CA LYS A 70 0.41 -0.58 12.70
C LYS A 70 1.60 0.24 13.17
N GLU A 71 2.17 1.08 12.30
CA GLU A 71 3.30 1.92 12.64
C GLU A 71 2.92 2.97 13.69
N ARG A 72 1.75 3.61 13.55
CA ARG A 72 1.25 4.56 14.55
C ARG A 72 1.00 3.92 15.91
N ASN A 73 0.46 2.70 15.94
CA ASN A 73 0.27 1.98 17.19
C ASN A 73 1.61 1.69 17.88
N ARG A 74 2.64 1.31 17.15
CA ARG A 74 3.99 1.11 17.74
C ARG A 74 4.53 2.38 18.37
N ILE A 75 4.38 3.52 17.69
CA ILE A 75 4.81 4.81 18.25
C ILE A 75 4.02 5.12 19.53
N ALA A 76 2.70 4.90 19.51
CA ALA A 76 1.82 5.22 20.63
C ALA A 76 2.00 4.30 21.86
N PHE A 77 2.26 3.01 21.64
CA PHE A 77 2.29 2.00 22.70
C PHE A 77 3.69 1.53 23.08
N ASP A 78 4.64 1.52 22.13
CA ASP A 78 6.00 1.00 22.32
C ASP A 78 7.05 2.12 22.38
N ASN A 79 6.64 3.38 22.21
CA ASN A 79 7.50 4.57 22.20
C ASN A 79 8.67 4.47 21.18
N GLU A 80 8.45 3.71 20.09
CA GLU A 80 9.40 3.61 18.98
C GLU A 80 9.35 4.86 18.09
N GLU A 81 10.47 5.23 17.49
CA GLU A 81 10.50 6.28 16.47
C GLU A 81 9.91 5.78 15.14
N LEU A 82 9.30 6.69 14.38
CA LEU A 82 8.78 6.40 13.04
C LEU A 82 9.91 6.01 12.09
N SER A 83 9.79 4.84 11.46
CA SER A 83 10.78 4.34 10.50
C SER A 83 10.16 4.11 9.13
N ILE A 84 10.57 4.91 8.14
CA ILE A 84 10.09 4.77 6.76
C ILE A 84 10.50 3.42 6.14
N HIS A 85 11.69 2.91 6.50
CA HIS A 85 12.16 1.61 6.04
C HIS A 85 11.28 0.49 6.59
N ARG A 86 10.96 0.53 7.89
CA ARG A 86 10.04 -0.42 8.53
C ARG A 86 8.64 -0.34 7.93
N LEU A 87 8.13 0.87 7.70
CA LEU A 87 6.83 1.11 7.10
C LEU A 87 6.74 0.51 5.68
N LYS A 88 7.74 0.78 4.83
CA LYS A 88 7.83 0.21 3.46
C LYS A 88 7.94 -1.31 3.49
N ASN A 89 8.80 -1.86 4.34
CA ASN A 89 8.97 -3.31 4.50
C ASN A 89 7.67 -3.97 4.98
N SER A 90 7.00 -3.39 5.98
CA SER A 90 5.70 -3.85 6.48
C SER A 90 4.66 -3.85 5.36
N PHE A 91 4.59 -2.78 4.57
CA PHE A 91 3.67 -2.69 3.44
C PHE A 91 3.91 -3.80 2.40
N VAL A 92 5.15 -3.97 1.93
CA VAL A 92 5.51 -5.01 0.94
C VAL A 92 5.20 -6.41 1.47
N CYS A 93 5.58 -6.71 2.71
CA CYS A 93 5.31 -8.01 3.33
C CYS A 93 3.80 -8.27 3.45
N ASN A 94 3.01 -7.27 3.87
CA ASN A 94 1.55 -7.43 3.95
C ASN A 94 0.94 -7.64 2.55
N LEU A 95 1.37 -6.86 1.55
CA LEU A 95 0.89 -7.00 0.17
C LEU A 95 1.19 -8.39 -0.41
N TRP A 96 2.39 -8.91 -0.17
CA TRP A 96 2.77 -10.27 -0.55
C TRP A 96 1.93 -11.34 0.16
N LEU A 97 1.76 -11.22 1.49
CA LEU A 97 0.93 -12.15 2.26
C LEU A 97 -0.54 -12.14 1.80
N TRP A 98 -1.10 -10.96 1.58
CA TRP A 98 -2.49 -10.81 1.13
C TRP A 98 -2.68 -11.32 -0.30
N THR A 99 -1.67 -11.19 -1.15
CA THR A 99 -1.68 -11.79 -2.50
C THR A 99 -1.90 -13.30 -2.42
N LYS A 100 -1.26 -14.01 -1.46
CA LYS A 100 -1.48 -15.45 -1.26
C LYS A 100 -2.94 -15.77 -0.97
N SER A 101 -3.55 -15.01 -0.05
CA SER A 101 -4.96 -15.19 0.33
C SER A 101 -5.95 -14.81 -0.77
N VAL A 102 -5.58 -13.89 -1.65
CA VAL A 102 -6.49 -13.32 -2.66
C VAL A 102 -6.40 -14.03 -4.02
N VAL A 103 -5.23 -14.54 -4.37
CA VAL A 103 -4.94 -15.17 -5.66
C VAL A 103 -5.11 -16.70 -5.63
N ASN A 104 -5.22 -17.33 -4.45
CA ASN A 104 -5.39 -18.79 -4.28
C ASN A 104 -4.31 -19.65 -4.98
N GLU A 105 -3.16 -19.07 -5.32
CA GLU A 105 -2.01 -19.80 -5.86
C GLU A 105 -0.88 -19.85 -4.84
N GLY A 106 -0.10 -20.93 -4.89
CA GLY A 106 1.03 -21.18 -4.01
C GLY A 106 2.03 -20.01 -4.01
N PRO A 107 2.73 -19.78 -2.89
CA PRO A 107 3.49 -18.56 -2.71
C PRO A 107 4.65 -18.48 -3.68
N LEU A 108 4.66 -17.45 -4.54
CA LEU A 108 5.87 -17.03 -5.22
C LEU A 108 6.89 -16.58 -4.17
N PRO A 109 8.17 -16.98 -4.28
CA PRO A 109 9.27 -16.33 -3.56
C PRO A 109 9.18 -14.80 -3.71
N LEU A 110 9.61 -14.05 -2.69
CA LEU A 110 9.45 -12.58 -2.67
C LEU A 110 10.05 -11.90 -3.92
N ILE A 111 11.14 -12.43 -4.46
CA ILE A 111 11.76 -11.92 -5.70
C ILE A 111 10.84 -12.13 -6.92
N ASN A 112 10.32 -13.35 -7.08
CA ASN A 112 9.38 -13.68 -8.15
C ASN A 112 8.04 -12.93 -8.01
N PHE A 113 7.68 -12.49 -6.80
CA PHE A 113 6.51 -11.66 -6.58
C PHE A 113 6.67 -10.25 -7.19
N PHE A 114 7.85 -9.64 -7.07
CA PHE A 114 8.11 -8.35 -7.70
C PHE A 114 8.10 -8.46 -9.23
N ASP A 115 8.75 -9.50 -9.77
CA ASP A 115 8.73 -9.77 -11.22
C ASP A 115 7.30 -10.00 -11.72
N TRP A 116 6.49 -10.74 -10.95
CA TRP A 116 5.10 -10.99 -11.27
C TRP A 116 4.26 -9.70 -11.24
N LEU A 117 4.43 -8.83 -10.24
CA LEU A 117 3.70 -7.56 -10.17
C LEU A 117 3.99 -6.64 -11.35
N GLY A 118 5.24 -6.62 -11.82
CA GLY A 118 5.69 -5.81 -12.96
C GLY A 118 5.38 -6.42 -14.34
N ALA A 119 4.96 -7.68 -14.41
CA ALA A 119 4.57 -8.34 -15.65
C ALA A 119 3.17 -7.88 -16.09
N SER A 120 3.13 -6.85 -16.94
CA SER A 120 1.92 -6.34 -17.63
C SER A 120 1.39 -7.26 -18.71
#